data_AF-A0AA35RR50-F1
#
_entry.id   AF-A0AA35RR50-F1
#
_cell.length_a   1.000
_cell.length_b   1.000
_cell.length_c   1.000
_cell.angle_alpha   90.00
_cell.angle_beta   90.00
_cell.angle_gamma   90.00
#
_symmetry.space_group_name_H-M   'P 1'
#
loop_
_entity.id
_entity.type
_entity.pdbx_description
1 polymer ?
#
loop_
_entity_poly.entity_id
_entity_poly.type
_entity_poly.pdbx_seq_one_letter_code
_entity_poly.pdbx_strand_id
1 'polypeptide(L)'
;AAESDIQDLLQKRQEFADKVQSVCGEDLGTQNGLTLETVSIIRVDQAPVETLDAENRFDAVGIREIIEITADQEREKERIVQEKEVAIVQIEVDARIQKLEAEQQQAWAESDQQKNISIYAAEREAETLKFQFEMEQGVQEREYEMKQEVERARIRQEQVIQEREIEMNRDIQVARVQQEQIVAEREIEKNLIVETQQIEQSKVVQLAEIEQHLVVQMQRIAQEQVIAVREIDKVLTVEKARIAQEEGVMLRDIERDLTVDTSRFSQEQQVQQREIEKNLVVETAQIDQMRQVELAEIAKTLAVEITQIARDQQVEIRDIEKQLIVEKARIAQEEGVSLRGIQRELAVQTERFSQEQQVQQREIEKNLVVETAQIDQMRQVELAEVAKTLAVEITRIGQQQQIETRTIEKQLVVERARIAQEEGVSLRDIQRELAVQTERFSQEQQVQQREIEKHLVIETAQIDQVRQVSLAEIAKTLMVEQTRINQELQVALTDEDRKIDIANKQQVTALAEKEQLVAEAERMGAEVSVMATEQVKEAEWQREVAIIGAESQAQPIERLADAILAEARAKAQGEMAEYEARNVAEQRVLVQEAILELINEAPEIVEQLMKPVEKIDSIKILDMG
;
A
#
# COMPACT_ATOMS: atom_id res chain seq x y z
N ALA A 1 -45.20 -74.25 -75.17
CA ALA A 1 -43.84 -73.66 -75.24
C ALA A 1 -43.82 -72.13 -75.02
N ALA A 2 -44.94 -71.45 -74.77
CA ALA A 2 -44.97 -70.03 -74.44
C ALA A 2 -45.47 -69.81 -72.99
N GLU A 3 -44.74 -70.34 -72.01
CA GLU A 3 -45.03 -70.20 -70.56
C GLU A 3 -43.86 -69.56 -69.78
N SER A 4 -42.79 -69.14 -70.47
CA SER A 4 -41.59 -68.58 -69.84
C SER A 4 -41.54 -67.07 -70.01
N ASP A 5 -41.16 -66.35 -68.95
CA ASP A 5 -41.00 -64.91 -68.97
C ASP A 5 -39.94 -64.46 -69.99
N ILE A 6 -40.09 -63.24 -70.52
CA ILE A 6 -39.18 -62.73 -71.56
C ILE A 6 -37.72 -62.66 -71.09
N GLN A 7 -37.50 -62.44 -69.79
CA GLN A 7 -36.17 -62.49 -69.17
C GLN A 7 -35.60 -63.93 -69.15
N ASP A 8 -36.45 -64.92 -68.89
CA ASP A 8 -36.08 -66.34 -68.91
C ASP A 8 -35.82 -66.83 -70.35
N LEU A 9 -36.58 -66.36 -71.34
CA LEU A 9 -36.33 -66.66 -72.77
C LEU A 9 -35.01 -66.06 -73.28
N LEU A 10 -34.59 -64.92 -72.72
CA LEU A 10 -33.32 -64.28 -73.06
C LEU A 10 -32.13 -64.94 -72.35
N GLN A 11 -32.29 -65.42 -71.12
CA GLN A 11 -31.23 -66.09 -70.34
C GLN A 11 -31.08 -67.58 -70.67
N LYS A 12 -32.18 -68.30 -70.91
CA LYS A 12 -32.22 -69.77 -71.13
C LYS A 12 -32.56 -70.12 -72.59
N ARG A 13 -31.93 -69.42 -73.55
CA ARG A 13 -32.18 -69.57 -75.00
C ARG A 13 -32.01 -71.01 -75.51
N GLN A 14 -31.06 -71.75 -74.93
CA GLN A 14 -30.72 -73.10 -75.36
C GLN A 14 -31.80 -74.11 -74.96
N GLU A 15 -32.33 -74.02 -73.74
CA GLU A 15 -33.43 -74.87 -73.27
C GLU A 15 -34.72 -74.66 -74.07
N PHE A 16 -34.97 -73.42 -74.52
CA PHE A 16 -36.10 -73.12 -75.39
C PHE A 16 -35.93 -73.72 -76.79
N ALA A 17 -34.74 -73.61 -77.39
CA ALA A 17 -34.42 -74.20 -78.70
C ALA A 17 -34.57 -75.72 -78.68
N ASP A 18 -34.09 -76.39 -77.61
CA ASP A 18 -34.19 -77.84 -77.44
C ASP A 18 -35.67 -78.30 -77.31
N LYS A 19 -36.49 -77.54 -76.55
CA LYS A 19 -37.94 -77.82 -76.45
C LYS A 19 -38.64 -77.68 -77.80
N VAL A 20 -38.33 -76.64 -78.58
CA VAL A 20 -38.91 -76.44 -79.92
C VAL A 20 -38.49 -77.57 -80.87
N GLN A 21 -37.22 -78.00 -80.82
CA GLN A 21 -36.73 -79.13 -81.61
C GLN A 21 -37.47 -80.43 -81.27
N SER A 22 -37.72 -80.71 -79.98
CA SER A 22 -38.45 -81.92 -79.57
C SER A 22 -39.90 -81.95 -80.05
N VAL A 23 -40.63 -80.83 -79.95
CA VAL A 23 -42.05 -80.75 -80.28
C VAL A 23 -42.27 -80.75 -81.80
N CYS A 24 -41.51 -79.94 -82.55
CA CYS A 24 -41.69 -79.85 -84.00
C CYS A 24 -41.00 -81.01 -84.76
N GLY A 25 -39.98 -81.64 -84.17
CA GLY A 25 -39.27 -82.75 -84.77
C GLY A 25 -40.13 -84.00 -84.99
N GLU A 26 -41.00 -84.34 -84.03
CA GLU A 26 -41.95 -85.46 -84.16
C GLU A 26 -42.99 -85.20 -85.25
N ASP A 27 -43.58 -84.01 -85.30
CA ASP A 27 -44.62 -83.67 -86.28
C ASP A 27 -44.08 -83.60 -87.72
N LEU A 28 -42.89 -83.00 -87.92
CA LEU A 28 -42.27 -82.86 -89.25
C LEU A 28 -41.78 -84.19 -89.83
N GLY A 29 -41.29 -85.10 -88.98
CA GLY A 29 -40.85 -86.43 -89.38
C GLY A 29 -42.00 -87.36 -89.77
N THR A 30 -43.11 -87.31 -89.04
CA THR A 30 -44.20 -88.29 -89.19
C THR A 30 -45.21 -87.91 -90.29
N GLN A 31 -45.43 -86.62 -90.54
CA GLN A 31 -46.43 -86.16 -91.52
C GLN A 31 -45.84 -85.69 -92.85
N ASN A 32 -44.65 -85.07 -92.84
CA ASN A 32 -44.09 -84.39 -94.03
C ASN A 32 -42.76 -84.98 -94.54
N GLY A 33 -42.16 -85.95 -93.83
CA GLY A 33 -40.92 -86.63 -94.24
C GLY A 33 -39.65 -85.78 -94.20
N LEU A 34 -39.65 -84.68 -93.42
CA LEU A 34 -38.52 -83.78 -93.25
C LEU A 34 -37.87 -83.97 -91.87
N THR A 35 -36.53 -83.97 -91.80
CA THR A 35 -35.78 -84.05 -90.53
C THR A 35 -35.23 -82.69 -90.13
N LEU A 36 -35.50 -82.28 -88.88
CA LEU A 36 -35.05 -81.01 -88.31
C LEU A 36 -33.64 -81.16 -87.73
N GLU A 37 -32.64 -80.55 -88.38
CA GLU A 37 -31.22 -80.75 -88.03
C GLU A 37 -30.75 -79.85 -86.87
N THR A 38 -31.07 -78.55 -86.91
CA THR A 38 -30.78 -77.60 -85.81
C THR A 38 -31.79 -76.45 -85.78
N VAL A 39 -32.13 -75.98 -84.57
CA VAL A 39 -32.94 -74.77 -84.34
C VAL A 39 -32.04 -73.73 -83.68
N SER A 40 -31.94 -72.54 -84.28
CA SER A 40 -31.22 -71.40 -83.68
C SER A 40 -32.12 -70.18 -83.61
N ILE A 41 -32.10 -69.49 -82.47
CA ILE A 41 -32.88 -68.27 -82.28
C ILE A 41 -32.02 -67.09 -82.73
N ILE A 42 -32.41 -66.45 -83.84
CA ILE A 42 -31.63 -65.37 -84.46
C ILE A 42 -31.79 -64.05 -83.70
N ARG A 43 -33.02 -63.72 -83.28
CA ARG A 43 -33.34 -62.49 -82.57
C ARG A 43 -34.59 -62.67 -81.71
N VAL A 44 -34.55 -62.15 -80.49
CA VAL A 44 -35.70 -62.09 -79.58
C VAL A 44 -35.80 -60.64 -79.13
N ASP A 45 -36.78 -59.93 -79.67
CA ASP A 45 -37.11 -58.57 -79.27
C ASP A 45 -38.62 -58.52 -78.98
N GLN A 46 -39.01 -57.66 -78.05
CA GLN A 46 -40.42 -57.34 -77.85
C GLN A 46 -40.92 -56.54 -79.05
N ALA A 47 -42.15 -56.82 -79.50
CA ALA A 47 -42.80 -55.98 -80.50
C ALA A 47 -42.94 -54.54 -79.95
N PRO A 48 -42.61 -53.50 -80.74
CA PRO A 48 -42.84 -52.13 -80.34
C PRO A 48 -44.30 -51.92 -79.94
N VAL A 49 -44.56 -51.16 -78.87
CA VAL A 49 -45.92 -50.91 -78.36
C VAL A 49 -46.84 -50.35 -79.45
N GLU A 50 -46.30 -49.59 -80.40
CA GLU A 50 -47.00 -49.02 -81.56
C GLU A 50 -47.55 -50.06 -82.55
N THR A 51 -47.03 -51.28 -82.52
CA THR A 51 -47.43 -52.39 -83.42
C THR A 51 -48.43 -53.36 -82.78
N LEU A 52 -48.77 -53.13 -81.51
CA LEU A 52 -49.76 -53.92 -80.76
C LEU A 52 -51.15 -53.30 -80.91
N ASP A 53 -52.17 -54.12 -81.12
CA ASP A 53 -53.54 -53.65 -81.32
C ASP A 53 -54.27 -53.52 -79.98
N ALA A 54 -54.62 -52.30 -79.58
CA ALA A 54 -55.33 -52.03 -78.34
C ALA A 54 -56.75 -52.64 -78.29
N GLU A 55 -57.33 -52.99 -79.43
CA GLU A 55 -58.65 -53.64 -79.52
C GLU A 55 -58.55 -55.18 -79.37
N ASN A 56 -57.34 -55.74 -79.48
CA ASN A 56 -57.08 -57.15 -79.20
C ASN A 56 -56.82 -57.38 -77.70
N ARG A 57 -57.59 -58.27 -77.08
CA ARG A 57 -57.51 -58.55 -75.64
C ARG A 57 -56.11 -58.99 -75.18
N PHE A 58 -55.36 -59.73 -75.99
CA PHE A 58 -54.02 -60.19 -75.61
C PHE A 58 -53.01 -59.04 -75.63
N ASP A 59 -53.06 -58.22 -76.67
CA ASP A 59 -52.18 -57.06 -76.84
C ASP A 59 -52.49 -55.97 -75.80
N ALA A 60 -53.76 -55.73 -75.48
CA ALA A 60 -54.17 -54.79 -74.42
C ALA A 60 -53.65 -55.17 -73.02
N VAL A 61 -53.62 -56.46 -72.70
CA VAL A 61 -53.03 -56.94 -71.43
C VAL A 61 -51.52 -56.72 -71.44
N GLY A 62 -50.84 -57.02 -72.55
CA GLY A 62 -49.41 -56.76 -72.72
C GLY A 62 -49.05 -55.27 -72.64
N ILE A 63 -49.81 -54.40 -73.31
CA ILE A 63 -49.61 -52.94 -73.25
C ILE A 63 -49.76 -52.43 -71.81
N ARG A 64 -50.79 -52.89 -71.08
CA ARG A 64 -51.00 -52.50 -69.67
C ARG A 64 -49.82 -52.90 -68.80
N GLU A 65 -49.34 -54.14 -68.93
CA GLU A 65 -48.22 -54.66 -68.16
C GLU A 65 -46.92 -53.90 -68.45
N ILE A 66 -46.64 -53.61 -69.74
CA ILE A 66 -45.50 -52.78 -70.14
C ILE A 66 -45.59 -51.39 -69.51
N ILE A 67 -46.75 -50.73 -69.58
CA ILE A 67 -46.96 -49.39 -69.02
C ILE A 67 -46.79 -49.41 -67.50
N GLU A 68 -47.34 -50.41 -66.81
CA GLU A 68 -47.26 -50.55 -65.36
C GLU A 68 -45.80 -50.73 -64.90
N ILE A 69 -45.05 -51.65 -65.53
CA ILE A 69 -43.63 -51.84 -65.26
C ILE A 69 -42.84 -50.56 -65.54
N THR A 70 -43.11 -49.88 -66.66
CA THR A 70 -42.39 -48.66 -67.04
C THR A 70 -42.67 -47.52 -66.04
N ALA A 71 -43.92 -47.34 -65.61
CA ALA A 71 -44.31 -46.34 -64.63
C ALA A 71 -43.69 -46.62 -63.25
N ASP A 72 -43.62 -47.88 -62.82
CA ASP A 72 -42.98 -48.25 -61.56
C ASP A 72 -41.46 -48.05 -61.60
N GLN A 73 -40.80 -48.33 -62.73
CA GLN A 73 -39.38 -48.02 -62.91
C GLN A 73 -39.10 -46.52 -62.90
N GLU A 74 -39.95 -45.69 -63.51
CA GLU A 74 -39.81 -44.23 -63.44
C GLU A 74 -40.00 -43.69 -62.02
N ARG A 75 -40.98 -44.19 -61.27
CA ARG A 75 -41.17 -43.83 -59.86
C ARG A 75 -39.97 -44.22 -59.00
N GLU A 76 -39.44 -45.42 -59.19
CA GLU A 76 -38.29 -45.91 -58.44
C GLU A 76 -37.05 -45.07 -58.75
N LYS A 77 -36.83 -44.73 -60.02
CA LYS A 77 -35.76 -43.83 -60.44
C LYS A 77 -35.88 -42.46 -59.77
N GLU A 78 -37.07 -41.87 -59.78
CA GLU A 78 -37.30 -40.55 -59.16
C GLU A 78 -37.09 -40.60 -57.64
N ARG A 79 -37.53 -41.68 -56.97
CA ARG A 79 -37.28 -41.90 -55.54
C ARG A 79 -35.80 -41.92 -55.23
N ILE A 80 -35.00 -42.67 -56.00
CA ILE A 80 -33.54 -42.77 -55.80
C ILE A 80 -32.87 -41.39 -56.00
N VAL A 81 -33.32 -40.61 -56.99
CA VAL A 81 -32.79 -39.25 -57.22
C VAL A 81 -33.07 -38.34 -56.02
N GLN A 82 -34.32 -38.32 -55.52
CA GLN A 82 -34.71 -37.51 -54.37
C GLN A 82 -34.00 -37.95 -53.08
N GLU A 83 -33.89 -39.25 -52.81
CA GLU A 83 -33.16 -39.78 -51.64
C GLU A 83 -31.68 -39.41 -51.69
N LYS A 84 -31.06 -39.46 -52.88
CA LYS A 84 -29.68 -39.03 -53.08
C LYS A 84 -29.51 -37.54 -52.80
N GLU A 85 -30.42 -36.68 -53.26
CA GLU A 85 -30.35 -35.23 -53.00
C GLU A 85 -30.46 -34.93 -51.51
N VAL A 86 -31.40 -35.54 -50.78
CA VAL A 86 -31.53 -35.38 -49.33
C VAL A 86 -30.28 -35.85 -48.59
N ALA A 87 -29.71 -36.99 -48.99
CA ALA A 87 -28.48 -37.51 -48.39
C ALA A 87 -27.28 -36.57 -48.61
N ILE A 88 -27.16 -35.96 -49.80
CA ILE A 88 -26.11 -34.97 -50.09
C ILE A 88 -26.27 -33.75 -49.18
N VAL A 89 -27.49 -33.21 -49.05
CA VAL A 89 -27.76 -32.05 -48.19
C VAL A 89 -27.44 -32.37 -46.72
N GLN A 90 -27.78 -33.57 -46.24
CA GLN A 90 -27.42 -34.00 -44.88
C GLN A 90 -25.91 -34.07 -44.66
N ILE A 91 -25.16 -34.64 -45.60
CA ILE A 91 -23.69 -34.67 -45.52
C ILE A 91 -23.11 -33.25 -45.50
N GLU A 92 -23.65 -32.33 -46.29
CA GLU A 92 -23.20 -30.93 -46.30
C GLU A 92 -23.51 -30.21 -44.97
N VAL A 93 -24.69 -30.43 -44.40
CA VAL A 93 -25.06 -29.87 -43.08
C VAL A 93 -24.17 -30.44 -41.98
N ASP A 94 -23.94 -31.74 -41.95
CA ASP A 94 -23.09 -32.39 -40.95
C ASP A 94 -21.63 -31.93 -41.06
N ALA A 95 -21.10 -31.82 -42.28
CA ALA A 95 -19.78 -31.27 -42.52
C ALA A 95 -19.66 -29.80 -42.07
N ARG A 96 -20.74 -29.01 -42.26
CA ARG A 96 -20.80 -27.62 -41.78
C ARG A 96 -20.79 -27.54 -40.25
N ILE A 97 -21.56 -28.40 -39.58
CA ILE A 97 -21.62 -28.47 -38.12
C ILE A 97 -20.24 -28.84 -37.55
N GLN A 98 -19.61 -29.90 -38.07
CA GLN A 98 -18.27 -30.31 -37.62
C GLN A 98 -17.23 -29.22 -37.83
N LYS A 99 -17.32 -28.48 -38.95
CA LYS A 99 -16.43 -27.35 -39.21
C LYS A 99 -16.61 -26.23 -38.18
N LEU A 100 -17.85 -25.86 -37.88
CA LEU A 100 -18.16 -24.82 -36.89
C LEU A 100 -17.76 -25.23 -35.47
N GLU A 101 -17.94 -26.51 -35.11
CA GLU A 101 -17.48 -27.05 -33.82
C GLU A 101 -15.95 -27.03 -33.72
N ALA A 102 -15.23 -27.39 -34.78
CA ALA A 102 -13.77 -27.32 -34.82
C ALA A 102 -13.27 -25.87 -34.72
N GLU A 103 -13.91 -24.92 -35.41
CA GLU A 103 -13.60 -23.49 -35.31
C GLU A 103 -13.86 -22.94 -33.89
N GLN A 104 -14.94 -23.36 -33.23
CA GLN A 104 -15.23 -23.00 -31.84
C GLN A 104 -14.17 -23.57 -30.88
N GLN A 105 -13.81 -24.85 -31.03
CA GLN A 105 -12.76 -25.48 -30.21
C GLN A 105 -11.40 -24.81 -30.41
N GLN A 106 -11.06 -24.44 -31.65
CA GLN A 106 -9.85 -23.69 -31.94
C GLN A 106 -9.85 -22.33 -31.24
N ALA A 107 -10.95 -21.57 -31.34
CA ALA A 107 -11.07 -20.26 -30.69
C ALA A 107 -10.96 -20.37 -29.15
N TRP A 108 -11.52 -21.42 -28.54
CA TRP A 108 -11.37 -21.68 -27.11
C TRP A 108 -9.94 -22.04 -26.74
N ALA A 109 -9.27 -22.91 -27.50
CA ALA A 109 -7.88 -23.28 -27.27
C ALA A 109 -6.93 -22.09 -27.41
N GLU A 110 -7.14 -21.23 -28.41
CA GLU A 110 -6.37 -20.00 -28.61
C GLU A 110 -6.60 -19.00 -27.47
N SER A 111 -7.86 -18.83 -27.03
CA SER A 111 -8.17 -17.98 -25.88
C SER A 111 -7.54 -18.48 -24.58
N ASP A 112 -7.59 -19.78 -24.31
CA ASP A 112 -6.95 -20.38 -23.13
C ASP A 112 -5.42 -20.29 -23.21
N GLN A 113 -4.83 -20.47 -24.39
CA GLN A 113 -3.40 -20.24 -24.60
C GLN A 113 -3.04 -18.79 -24.32
N GLN A 114 -3.81 -17.83 -24.85
CA GLN A 114 -3.58 -16.39 -24.64
C GLN A 114 -3.68 -16.03 -23.15
N LYS A 115 -4.67 -16.59 -22.46
CA LYS A 115 -4.84 -16.44 -21.00
C LYS A 115 -3.64 -17.00 -20.25
N ASN A 116 -3.19 -18.21 -20.58
CA ASN A 116 -2.05 -18.84 -19.92
C ASN A 116 -0.74 -18.07 -20.17
N ILE A 117 -0.53 -17.54 -21.39
CA ILE A 117 0.61 -16.66 -21.70
C ILE A 117 0.54 -15.38 -20.86
N SER A 118 -0.64 -14.76 -20.73
CA SER A 118 -0.80 -13.55 -19.92
C SER A 118 -0.56 -13.78 -18.43
N ILE A 119 -1.02 -14.91 -17.89
CA ILE A 119 -0.79 -15.31 -16.49
C ILE A 119 0.70 -15.56 -16.27
N TYR A 120 1.34 -16.33 -17.15
CA TYR A 120 2.75 -16.64 -17.03
C TYR A 120 3.63 -15.38 -17.17
N ALA A 121 3.27 -14.44 -18.05
CA ALA A 121 3.94 -13.16 -18.18
C ALA A 121 3.80 -12.31 -16.90
N ALA A 122 2.59 -12.23 -16.34
CA ALA A 122 2.33 -11.52 -15.09
C ALA A 122 3.04 -12.15 -13.89
N GLU A 123 3.12 -13.49 -13.81
CA GLU A 123 3.88 -14.20 -12.78
C GLU A 123 5.38 -13.89 -12.87
N ARG A 124 5.95 -13.93 -14.08
CA ARG A 124 7.37 -13.60 -14.28
C ARG A 124 7.67 -12.15 -13.95
N GLU A 125 6.80 -11.22 -14.33
CA GLU A 125 6.94 -9.81 -13.97
C GLU A 125 6.89 -9.62 -12.45
N ALA A 126 5.92 -10.24 -11.77
CA ALA A 126 5.82 -10.20 -10.31
C ALA A 126 7.04 -10.83 -9.61
N GLU A 127 7.59 -11.91 -10.16
CA GLU A 127 8.81 -12.55 -9.64
C GLU A 127 10.04 -11.66 -9.82
N THR A 128 10.18 -10.99 -10.99
CA THR A 128 11.26 -10.02 -11.21
C THR A 128 11.15 -8.80 -10.31
N LEU A 129 9.94 -8.29 -10.06
CA LEU A 129 9.70 -7.19 -9.14
C LEU A 129 10.02 -7.58 -7.69
N LYS A 130 9.62 -8.78 -7.25
CA LYS A 130 9.99 -9.31 -5.94
C LYS A 130 11.51 -9.42 -5.79
N PHE A 131 12.18 -9.97 -6.80
CA PHE A 131 13.64 -10.10 -6.79
C PHE A 131 14.34 -8.73 -6.76
N GLN A 132 13.85 -7.76 -7.54
CA GLN A 132 14.36 -6.38 -7.50
C GLN A 132 14.16 -5.73 -6.14
N PHE A 133 12.98 -5.91 -5.53
CA PHE A 133 12.68 -5.39 -4.20
C PHE A 133 13.55 -6.03 -3.11
N GLU A 134 13.74 -7.36 -3.14
CA GLU A 134 14.66 -8.06 -2.23
C GLU A 134 16.11 -7.60 -2.40
N MET A 135 16.55 -7.40 -3.65
CA MET A 135 17.85 -6.83 -3.96
C MET A 135 18.01 -5.40 -3.43
N GLU A 136 17.01 -4.54 -3.62
CA GLU A 136 17.00 -3.17 -3.06
C GLU A 136 17.01 -3.17 -1.54
N GLN A 137 16.21 -4.03 -0.89
CA GLN A 137 16.26 -4.19 0.56
C GLN A 137 17.65 -4.64 1.03
N GLY A 138 18.26 -5.62 0.37
CA GLY A 138 19.61 -6.06 0.69
C GLY A 138 20.68 -4.98 0.48
N VAL A 139 20.52 -4.10 -0.51
CA VAL A 139 21.39 -2.92 -0.70
C VAL A 139 21.18 -1.92 0.42
N GLN A 140 19.93 -1.61 0.78
CA GLN A 140 19.62 -0.67 1.87
C GLN A 140 20.10 -1.18 3.23
N GLU A 141 19.96 -2.47 3.52
CA GLU A 141 20.49 -3.10 4.73
C GLU A 141 22.02 -2.96 4.79
N ARG A 142 22.73 -3.26 3.71
CA ARG A 142 24.19 -3.07 3.65
C ARG A 142 24.60 -1.60 3.78
N GLU A 143 23.87 -0.68 3.15
CA GLU A 143 24.13 0.76 3.31
C GLU A 143 23.92 1.22 4.75
N TYR A 144 22.89 0.70 5.42
CA TYR A 144 22.61 0.99 6.81
C TYR A 144 23.69 0.41 7.74
N GLU A 145 24.10 -0.84 7.53
CA GLU A 145 25.21 -1.47 8.24
C GLU A 145 26.51 -0.68 8.05
N MET A 146 26.83 -0.30 6.81
CA MET A 146 28.00 0.53 6.51
C MET A 146 27.94 1.88 7.23
N LYS A 147 26.78 2.56 7.24
CA LYS A 147 26.59 3.81 8.00
C LYS A 147 26.78 3.60 9.50
N GLN A 148 26.28 2.50 10.06
CA GLN A 148 26.50 2.17 11.47
C GLN A 148 27.98 1.91 11.78
N GLU A 149 28.70 1.21 10.91
CA GLU A 149 30.14 0.97 11.09
C GLU A 149 30.94 2.27 11.03
N VAL A 150 30.61 3.16 10.08
CA VAL A 150 31.24 4.48 9.97
C VAL A 150 30.97 5.31 11.23
N GLU A 151 29.74 5.37 11.73
CA GLU A 151 29.47 6.13 12.96
C GLU A 151 30.05 5.47 14.21
N ARG A 152 30.12 4.15 14.29
CA ARG A 152 30.87 3.47 15.36
C ARG A 152 32.37 3.76 15.28
N ALA A 153 32.94 3.91 14.09
CA ALA A 153 34.33 4.30 13.92
C ALA A 153 34.55 5.77 14.33
N ARG A 154 33.64 6.67 13.93
CA ARG A 154 33.66 8.08 14.30
C ARG A 154 33.53 8.29 15.81
N ILE A 155 32.56 7.64 16.46
CA ILE A 155 32.38 7.72 17.93
C ILE A 155 33.62 7.19 18.65
N ARG A 156 34.21 6.07 18.20
CA ARG A 156 35.46 5.56 18.78
C ARG A 156 36.60 6.56 18.64
N GLN A 157 36.74 7.19 17.48
CA GLN A 157 37.76 8.21 17.27
C GLN A 157 37.54 9.43 18.17
N GLU A 158 36.30 9.89 18.31
CA GLU A 158 35.92 11.01 19.18
C GLU A 158 36.19 10.68 20.66
N GLN A 159 35.87 9.45 21.10
CA GLN A 159 36.18 8.97 22.45
C GLN A 159 37.69 8.96 22.71
N VAL A 160 38.50 8.47 21.77
CA VAL A 160 39.97 8.49 21.91
C VAL A 160 40.52 9.91 21.97
N ILE A 161 39.94 10.85 21.21
CA ILE A 161 40.32 12.27 21.27
C ILE A 161 39.93 12.85 22.64
N GLN A 162 38.71 12.61 23.11
CA GLN A 162 38.24 13.08 24.40
C GLN A 162 39.07 12.49 25.56
N GLU A 163 39.40 11.21 25.52
CA GLU A 163 40.28 10.57 26.51
C GLU A 163 41.65 11.24 26.54
N ARG A 164 42.24 11.51 25.36
CA ARG A 164 43.50 12.26 25.26
C ARG A 164 43.40 13.70 25.77
N GLU A 165 42.29 14.39 25.49
CA GLU A 165 42.06 15.75 26.00
C GLU A 165 41.91 15.77 27.53
N ILE A 166 41.19 14.79 28.09
CA ILE A 166 41.04 14.64 29.54
C ILE A 166 42.39 14.33 30.17
N GLU A 167 43.18 13.43 29.58
CA GLU A 167 44.52 13.09 30.05
C GLU A 167 45.45 14.32 30.00
N MET A 168 45.47 15.05 28.89
CA MET A 168 46.24 16.28 28.74
C MET A 168 45.81 17.34 29.77
N ASN A 169 44.51 17.54 29.99
CA ASN A 169 44.02 18.49 30.99
C ASN A 169 44.38 18.05 32.41
N ARG A 170 44.34 16.75 32.70
CA ARG A 170 44.77 16.19 33.98
C ARG A 170 46.26 16.43 34.19
N ASP A 171 47.09 16.19 33.18
CA ASP A 171 48.53 16.43 33.27
C ASP A 171 48.85 17.91 33.48
N ILE A 172 48.14 18.82 32.80
CA ILE A 172 48.26 20.26 33.02
C ILE A 172 47.87 20.63 34.45
N GLN A 173 46.79 20.06 34.99
CA GLN A 173 46.38 20.30 36.38
C GLN A 173 47.41 19.77 37.38
N VAL A 174 47.94 18.57 37.15
CA VAL A 174 48.99 17.98 38.00
C VAL A 174 50.24 18.86 37.96
N ALA A 175 50.68 19.28 36.78
CA ALA A 175 51.84 20.16 36.63
C ALA A 175 51.62 21.52 37.33
N ARG A 176 50.41 22.08 37.24
CA ARG A 176 50.05 23.32 37.94
C ARG A 176 50.10 23.15 39.45
N VAL A 177 49.50 22.09 39.99
CA VAL A 177 49.53 21.80 41.43
C VAL A 177 50.96 21.57 41.92
N GLN A 178 51.78 20.84 41.17
CA GLN A 178 53.20 20.65 41.49
C GLN A 178 53.95 21.99 41.51
N GLN A 179 53.67 22.89 40.55
CA GLN A 179 54.29 24.21 40.53
C GLN A 179 53.83 25.08 41.71
N GLU A 180 52.55 25.04 42.07
CA GLU A 180 52.02 25.73 43.26
C GLU A 180 52.66 25.18 44.54
N GLN A 181 52.85 23.86 44.65
CA GLN A 181 53.57 23.23 45.77
C GLN A 181 55.03 23.67 45.85
N ILE A 182 55.76 23.68 44.73
CA ILE A 182 57.16 24.13 44.70
C ILE A 182 57.28 25.61 45.12
N VAL A 183 56.34 26.46 44.69
CA VAL A 183 56.32 27.87 45.11
C VAL A 183 56.03 27.98 46.61
N ALA A 184 55.04 27.25 47.12
CA ALA A 184 54.71 27.24 48.54
C ALA A 184 55.87 26.72 49.41
N GLU A 185 56.54 25.64 49.00
CA GLU A 185 57.72 25.12 49.68
C GLU A 185 58.86 26.15 49.72
N ARG A 186 59.11 26.85 48.61
CA ARG A 186 60.12 27.93 48.56
C ARG A 186 59.73 29.13 49.43
N GLU A 187 58.46 29.47 49.52
CA GLU A 187 57.99 30.53 50.43
C GLU A 187 58.15 30.13 51.88
N ILE A 188 57.81 28.89 52.25
CA ILE A 188 58.02 28.35 53.60
C ILE A 188 59.52 28.34 53.94
N GLU A 189 60.37 27.87 53.02
CA GLU A 189 61.83 27.84 53.22
C GLU A 189 62.39 29.26 53.42
N LYS A 190 61.97 30.22 52.58
CA LYS A 190 62.36 31.63 52.73
C LYS A 190 61.91 32.20 54.08
N ASN A 191 60.68 31.92 54.49
CA ASN A 191 60.15 32.39 55.78
C ASN A 191 60.91 31.77 56.96
N LEU A 192 61.25 30.48 56.88
CA LEU A 192 62.05 29.78 57.88
C LEU A 192 63.47 30.38 57.98
N ILE A 193 64.10 30.73 56.85
CA ILE A 193 65.41 31.40 56.84
C ILE A 193 65.31 32.77 57.52
N VAL A 194 64.26 33.54 57.24
CA VAL A 194 64.05 34.86 57.88
C VAL A 194 63.82 34.70 59.38
N GLU A 195 62.97 33.76 59.79
CA GLU A 195 62.67 33.52 61.21
C GLU A 195 63.89 33.00 61.98
N THR A 196 64.67 32.08 61.41
CA THR A 196 65.92 31.61 62.01
C THR A 196 66.96 32.73 62.14
N GLN A 197 67.09 33.60 61.14
CA GLN A 197 67.94 34.79 61.23
C GLN A 197 67.47 35.78 62.30
N GLN A 198 66.16 36.00 62.43
CA GLN A 198 65.60 36.87 63.48
C GLN A 198 65.84 36.30 64.87
N ILE A 199 65.66 34.98 65.05
CA ILE A 199 65.96 34.30 66.31
C ILE A 199 67.45 34.43 66.63
N GLU A 200 68.34 34.22 65.67
CA GLU A 200 69.78 34.34 65.88
C GLU A 200 70.22 35.76 66.23
N GLN A 201 69.66 36.78 65.55
CA GLN A 201 69.86 38.18 65.92
C GLN A 201 69.36 38.48 67.34
N SER A 202 68.17 37.97 67.72
CA SER A 202 67.63 38.15 69.08
C SER A 202 68.53 37.50 70.14
N LYS A 203 69.10 36.33 69.86
CA LYS A 203 70.06 35.66 70.74
C LYS A 203 71.35 36.48 70.91
N VAL A 204 71.88 37.04 69.82
CA VAL A 204 73.07 37.91 69.90
C VAL A 204 72.80 39.13 70.77
N VAL A 205 71.63 39.77 70.63
CA VAL A 205 71.24 40.91 71.47
C VAL A 205 71.10 40.50 72.93
N GLN A 206 70.40 39.40 73.22
CA GLN A 206 70.22 38.89 74.59
C GLN A 206 71.55 38.53 75.25
N LEU A 207 72.46 37.88 74.51
CA LEU A 207 73.81 37.57 75.01
C LEU A 207 74.60 38.84 75.32
N ALA A 208 74.55 39.86 74.45
CA ALA A 208 75.20 41.14 74.69
C ALA A 208 74.64 41.87 75.91
N GLU A 209 73.32 41.83 76.14
CA GLU A 209 72.68 42.39 77.33
C GLU A 209 73.10 41.67 78.63
N ILE A 210 73.18 40.33 78.60
CA ILE A 210 73.66 39.53 79.73
C ILE A 210 75.12 39.85 80.02
N GLU A 211 75.97 39.95 78.98
CA GLU A 211 77.37 40.33 79.13
C GLU A 211 77.53 41.72 79.74
N GLN A 212 76.76 42.72 79.29
CA GLN A 212 76.78 44.05 79.89
C GLN A 212 76.34 44.03 81.36
N HIS A 213 75.27 43.30 81.67
CA HIS A 213 74.82 43.16 83.06
C HIS A 213 75.89 42.51 83.94
N LEU A 214 76.58 41.48 83.43
CA LEU A 214 77.64 40.78 84.14
C LEU A 214 78.87 41.67 84.37
N VAL A 215 79.27 42.48 83.38
CA VAL A 215 80.34 43.48 83.52
C VAL A 215 79.99 44.50 84.62
N VAL A 216 78.78 45.03 84.62
CA VAL A 216 78.32 45.99 85.65
C VAL A 216 78.32 45.35 87.04
N GLN A 217 77.86 44.09 87.16
CA GLN A 217 77.91 43.37 88.43
C GLN A 217 79.34 43.11 88.93
N MET A 218 80.25 42.71 88.03
CA MET A 218 81.66 42.52 88.38
C MET A 218 82.30 43.84 88.86
N GLN A 219 82.01 44.96 88.21
CA GLN A 219 82.50 46.28 88.65
C GLN A 219 81.96 46.65 90.03
N ARG A 220 80.68 46.37 90.31
CA ARG A 220 80.08 46.62 91.62
C ARG A 220 80.71 45.76 92.73
N ILE A 221 80.92 44.46 92.49
CA ILE A 221 81.59 43.56 93.44
C ILE A 221 83.02 44.02 93.70
N ALA A 222 83.77 44.41 92.65
CA ALA A 222 85.12 44.93 92.81
C ALA A 222 85.14 46.21 93.67
N GLN A 223 84.17 47.11 93.48
CA GLN A 223 84.04 48.32 94.29
C GLN A 223 83.72 48.01 95.76
N GLU A 224 82.80 47.07 96.02
CA GLU A 224 82.48 46.59 97.38
C GLU A 224 83.71 45.97 98.07
N GLN A 225 84.52 45.17 97.36
CA GLN A 225 85.76 44.61 97.89
C GLN A 225 86.80 45.68 98.23
N VAL A 226 86.98 46.70 97.39
CA VAL A 226 87.91 47.82 97.67
C VAL A 226 87.49 48.60 98.92
N ILE A 227 86.19 48.78 99.14
CA ILE A 227 85.66 49.42 100.34
C ILE A 227 85.93 48.56 101.58
N ALA A 228 85.66 47.24 101.51
CA ALA A 228 85.91 46.32 102.61
C ALA A 228 87.39 46.28 103.03
N VAL A 229 88.33 46.25 102.06
CA VAL A 229 89.77 46.31 102.36
C VAL A 229 90.15 47.62 103.04
N ARG A 230 89.60 48.76 102.61
CA ARG A 230 89.84 50.06 103.27
C ARG A 230 89.30 50.13 104.70
N GLU A 231 88.17 49.47 104.98
CA GLU A 231 87.63 49.40 106.35
C GLU A 231 88.52 48.54 107.25
N ILE A 232 89.02 47.40 106.75
CA ILE A 232 89.96 46.53 107.48
C ILE A 232 91.27 47.27 107.78
N ASP A 233 91.84 48.01 106.82
CA ASP A 233 93.06 48.81 107.03
C ASP A 233 92.87 49.91 108.09
N LYS A 234 91.70 50.55 108.15
CA LYS A 234 91.36 51.50 109.21
C LYS A 234 91.33 50.84 110.60
N VAL A 235 90.79 49.63 110.72
CA VAL A 235 90.77 48.90 112.00
C VAL A 235 92.18 48.49 112.41
N LEU A 236 92.97 47.95 111.48
CA LEU A 236 94.36 47.53 111.75
C LEU A 236 95.26 48.69 112.17
N THR A 237 95.08 49.88 111.60
CA THR A 237 95.85 51.07 112.01
C THR A 237 95.52 51.52 113.42
N VAL A 238 94.26 51.40 113.84
CA VAL A 238 93.83 51.69 115.22
C VAL A 238 94.39 50.65 116.21
N GLU A 239 94.35 49.35 115.88
CA GLU A 239 94.91 48.32 116.77
C GLU A 239 96.45 48.41 116.89
N LYS A 240 97.17 48.67 115.80
CA LYS A 240 98.63 48.88 115.84
C LYS A 240 99.02 50.05 116.74
N ALA A 241 98.24 51.14 116.74
CA ALA A 241 98.46 52.28 117.63
C ALA A 241 98.20 51.93 119.11
N ARG A 242 97.20 51.09 119.40
CA ARG A 242 96.90 50.63 120.76
C ARG A 242 98.01 49.72 121.32
N ILE A 243 98.49 48.75 120.53
CA ILE A 243 99.57 47.84 120.95
C ILE A 243 100.86 48.63 121.25
N ALA A 244 101.22 49.59 120.40
CA ALA A 244 102.40 50.43 120.64
C ALA A 244 102.30 51.26 121.94
N GLN A 245 101.09 51.66 122.36
CA GLN A 245 100.88 52.35 123.62
C GLN A 245 101.05 51.42 124.82
N GLU A 246 100.56 50.19 124.75
CA GLU A 246 100.70 49.16 125.80
C GLU A 246 102.18 48.75 125.99
N GLU A 247 102.93 48.55 124.90
CA GLU A 247 104.37 48.24 124.95
C GLU A 247 105.21 49.38 125.54
N GLY A 248 104.86 50.64 125.27
CA GLY A 248 105.57 51.81 125.79
C GLY A 248 105.35 52.09 127.29
N VAL A 249 104.38 51.45 127.94
CA VAL A 249 104.18 51.50 129.40
C VAL A 249 105.00 50.42 130.10
N MET A 250 104.99 49.19 129.56
CA MET A 250 105.78 48.06 130.09
C MET A 250 107.29 48.32 130.07
N LEU A 251 107.81 48.97 129.02
CA LEU A 251 109.24 49.33 128.95
C LEU A 251 109.65 50.35 130.01
N ARG A 252 108.78 51.29 130.39
CA ARG A 252 109.06 52.30 131.43
C ARG A 252 109.12 51.71 132.85
N ASP A 253 108.35 50.66 133.10
CA ASP A 253 108.37 49.96 134.39
C ASP A 253 109.64 49.10 134.55
N ILE A 254 110.10 48.44 133.48
CA ILE A 254 111.34 47.64 133.48
C ILE A 254 112.59 48.53 133.63
N GLU A 255 112.61 49.71 133.02
CA GLU A 255 113.76 50.63 133.07
C GLU A 255 114.00 51.23 134.47
N ARG A 256 112.92 51.39 135.25
CA ARG A 256 112.95 51.89 136.63
C ARG A 256 113.47 50.87 137.64
N ASP A 257 113.20 49.58 137.43
CA ASP A 257 113.69 48.51 138.32
C ASP A 257 115.19 48.25 138.10
N LEU A 258 115.67 48.35 136.85
CA LEU A 258 117.10 48.15 136.51
C LEU A 258 118.03 49.24 137.05
N THR A 259 117.53 50.47 137.27
CA THR A 259 118.30 51.58 137.85
C THR A 259 118.48 51.47 139.37
N VAL A 260 117.57 50.79 140.07
CA VAL A 260 117.65 50.55 141.52
C VAL A 260 118.68 49.45 141.83
N ASP A 261 118.74 48.40 141.01
CA ASP A 261 119.64 47.27 141.24
C ASP A 261 121.10 47.59 140.88
N THR A 262 121.34 48.41 139.85
CA THR A 262 122.69 48.89 139.48
C THR A 262 123.32 49.79 140.55
N SER A 263 122.52 50.43 141.41
CA SER A 263 122.99 51.29 142.50
C SER A 263 123.45 50.51 143.74
N ARG A 264 122.88 49.32 144.01
CA ARG A 264 123.26 48.47 145.17
C ARG A 264 124.57 47.72 144.96
N PHE A 265 124.86 47.28 143.74
CA PHE A 265 126.06 46.46 143.44
C PHE A 265 127.38 47.25 143.49
N SER A 266 127.36 48.56 143.20
CA SER A 266 128.57 49.40 143.20
C SER A 266 129.14 49.70 144.60
N GLN A 267 128.34 49.56 145.67
CA GLN A 267 128.79 49.80 147.06
C GLN A 267 129.49 48.59 147.69
N GLU A 268 129.23 47.36 147.25
CA GLU A 268 129.87 46.15 147.80
C GLU A 268 131.27 45.87 147.22
N GLN A 269 131.52 46.25 145.96
CA GLN A 269 132.82 46.02 145.30
C GLN A 269 133.98 46.91 145.83
N GLN A 270 133.70 48.00 146.55
CA GLN A 270 134.74 48.91 147.05
C GLN A 270 135.42 48.47 148.37
N VAL A 271 134.93 47.42 149.03
CA VAL A 271 135.47 46.97 150.33
C VAL A 271 136.41 45.76 150.19
N GLN A 272 136.27 44.92 149.16
CA GLN A 272 137.09 43.71 148.99
C GLN A 272 138.37 43.91 148.15
N GLN A 273 138.54 45.06 147.50
CA GLN A 273 139.72 45.38 146.68
C GLN A 273 140.84 46.12 147.44
N ARG A 274 140.76 46.21 148.78
CA ARG A 274 141.81 46.82 149.63
C ARG A 274 142.43 45.87 150.68
N GLU A 275 141.95 44.64 150.78
CA GLU A 275 142.42 43.63 151.74
C GLU A 275 143.31 42.54 151.13
N ILE A 276 144.32 43.00 150.40
CA ILE A 276 145.60 42.31 150.38
C ILE A 276 145.68 41.13 149.37
N GLU A 277 146.39 41.21 148.24
CA GLU A 277 147.39 42.15 147.71
C GLU A 277 148.57 42.55 148.63
N LYS A 278 148.67 42.01 149.85
CA LYS A 278 149.79 42.24 150.79
C LYS A 278 150.53 40.95 151.17
N ASN A 279 149.99 39.78 150.86
CA ASN A 279 150.67 38.50 151.07
C ASN A 279 150.72 37.69 149.76
N LEU A 280 151.26 38.32 148.72
CA LEU A 280 151.89 37.59 147.62
C LEU A 280 153.36 37.43 147.98
N VAL A 281 153.94 36.26 147.70
CA VAL A 281 155.35 35.87 147.89
C VAL A 281 155.71 35.36 149.29
N VAL A 282 155.29 34.13 149.61
CA VAL A 282 156.17 32.94 149.83
C VAL A 282 155.23 31.75 150.07
N GLU A 283 154.78 31.11 148.99
CA GLU A 283 154.49 29.65 148.95
C GLU A 283 154.23 29.15 147.52
N THR A 284 154.96 29.71 146.54
CA THR A 284 155.13 29.15 145.19
C THR A 284 156.01 27.90 145.19
N ALA A 285 155.79 26.99 146.15
CA ALA A 285 156.54 25.73 146.26
C ALA A 285 155.73 24.55 146.82
N GLN A 286 154.43 24.71 147.15
CA GLN A 286 153.57 23.61 147.63
C GLN A 286 152.27 23.43 146.80
N ILE A 287 152.21 24.06 145.61
CA ILE A 287 151.13 23.93 144.62
C ILE A 287 151.22 22.62 143.79
N ASP A 288 152.30 21.84 143.91
CA ASP A 288 152.51 20.65 143.04
C ASP A 288 152.19 19.28 143.68
N GLN A 289 151.78 19.20 144.95
CA GLN A 289 151.47 17.90 145.59
C GLN A 289 150.02 17.68 146.05
N MET A 290 149.14 18.69 146.01
CA MET A 290 147.71 18.52 146.33
C MET A 290 146.78 18.48 145.11
N ARG A 291 147.27 18.86 143.92
CA ARG A 291 146.52 18.90 142.66
C ARG A 291 146.18 17.51 142.07
N GLN A 292 146.64 16.42 142.70
CA GLN A 292 146.38 15.03 142.25
C GLN A 292 145.17 14.35 142.92
N VAL A 293 144.53 14.95 143.94
CA VAL A 293 143.36 14.34 144.63
C VAL A 293 142.03 14.97 144.17
N GLU A 294 141.99 16.26 143.84
CA GLU A 294 140.74 16.98 143.49
C GLU A 294 140.21 16.70 142.07
N LEU A 295 141.07 16.26 141.14
CA LEU A 295 140.65 15.90 139.77
C LEU A 295 139.87 14.56 139.71
N ALA A 296 139.93 13.73 140.77
CA ALA A 296 139.17 12.49 140.85
C ALA A 296 137.74 12.68 141.38
N GLU A 297 137.49 13.68 142.24
CA GLU A 297 136.15 13.96 142.77
C GLU A 297 135.26 14.67 141.75
N ILE A 298 135.81 15.60 140.96
CA ILE A 298 135.08 16.32 139.89
C ILE A 298 134.60 15.35 138.79
N ALA A 299 135.38 14.31 138.47
CA ALA A 299 134.98 13.30 137.48
C ALA A 299 133.78 12.45 137.94
N LYS A 300 133.62 12.24 139.26
CA LYS A 300 132.52 11.45 139.82
C LYS A 300 131.21 12.25 139.87
N THR A 301 131.25 13.54 140.16
CA THR A 301 130.07 14.42 140.13
C THR A 301 129.57 14.67 138.70
N LEU A 302 130.48 14.89 137.74
CA LEU A 302 130.09 15.10 136.34
C LEU A 302 129.38 13.87 135.74
N ALA A 303 129.77 12.66 136.14
CA ALA A 303 129.10 11.42 135.70
C ALA A 303 127.66 11.31 136.22
N VAL A 304 127.38 11.78 137.45
CA VAL A 304 126.02 11.76 138.02
C VAL A 304 125.13 12.77 137.31
N GLU A 305 125.61 13.98 137.04
CA GLU A 305 124.83 15.02 136.33
C GLU A 305 124.48 14.61 134.90
N ILE A 306 125.41 13.98 134.16
CA ILE A 306 125.12 13.43 132.82
C ILE A 306 124.03 12.35 132.89
N THR A 307 124.03 11.50 133.91
CA THR A 307 122.96 10.50 134.08
C THR A 307 121.62 11.10 134.49
N GLN A 308 121.59 12.24 135.21
CA GLN A 308 120.35 12.94 135.56
C GLN A 308 119.74 13.64 134.34
N ILE A 309 120.54 14.39 133.56
CA ILE A 309 120.08 15.06 132.34
C ILE A 309 119.53 14.04 131.33
N ALA A 310 120.20 12.89 131.16
CA ALA A 310 119.72 11.82 130.28
C ALA A 310 118.38 11.21 130.74
N ARG A 311 118.14 11.18 132.06
CA ARG A 311 116.90 10.66 132.65
C ARG A 311 115.75 11.64 132.49
N ASP A 312 116.00 12.94 132.68
CA ASP A 312 115.01 14.00 132.52
C ASP A 312 114.60 14.15 131.05
N GLN A 313 115.55 14.09 130.11
CA GLN A 313 115.25 14.05 128.67
C GLN A 313 114.39 12.84 128.28
N GLN A 314 114.59 11.67 128.89
CA GLN A 314 113.74 10.50 128.63
C GLN A 314 112.30 10.68 129.15
N VAL A 315 112.10 11.43 130.23
CA VAL A 315 110.76 11.72 130.75
C VAL A 315 110.03 12.71 129.84
N GLU A 316 110.70 13.78 129.42
CA GLU A 316 110.13 14.75 128.47
C GLU A 316 109.76 14.12 127.13
N ILE A 317 110.63 13.28 126.56
CA ILE A 317 110.32 12.55 125.31
C ILE A 317 109.09 11.66 125.50
N ARG A 318 108.97 10.96 126.63
CA ARG A 318 107.78 10.12 126.91
C ARG A 318 106.51 10.93 127.09
N ASP A 319 106.58 12.12 127.68
CA ASP A 319 105.43 12.98 127.87
C ASP A 319 104.98 13.61 126.53
N ILE A 320 105.92 14.00 125.67
CA ILE A 320 105.64 14.42 124.29
C ILE A 320 105.03 13.27 123.47
N GLU A 321 105.58 12.05 123.57
CA GLU A 321 105.03 10.87 122.89
C GLU A 321 103.59 10.56 123.33
N LYS A 322 103.29 10.65 124.63
CA LYS A 322 101.92 10.49 125.15
C LYS A 322 101.00 11.58 124.61
N GLN A 323 101.42 12.85 124.63
CA GLN A 323 100.62 13.95 124.09
C GLN A 323 100.35 13.77 122.59
N LEU A 324 101.36 13.35 121.82
CA LEU A 324 101.22 13.08 120.38
C LEU A 324 100.23 11.94 120.10
N ILE A 325 100.22 10.89 120.92
CA ILE A 325 99.25 9.79 120.79
C ILE A 325 97.82 10.28 121.07
N VAL A 326 97.64 11.12 122.09
CA VAL A 326 96.33 11.69 122.43
C VAL A 326 95.84 12.65 121.34
N GLU A 327 96.70 13.53 120.83
CA GLU A 327 96.41 14.42 119.70
C GLU A 327 96.04 13.65 118.43
N LYS A 328 96.82 12.61 118.07
CA LYS A 328 96.49 11.75 116.92
C LYS A 328 95.15 11.03 117.07
N ALA A 329 94.85 10.54 118.27
CA ALA A 329 93.56 9.91 118.55
C ALA A 329 92.39 10.90 118.45
N ARG A 330 92.59 12.15 118.93
CA ARG A 330 91.61 13.22 118.84
C ARG A 330 91.33 13.63 117.39
N ILE A 331 92.39 13.86 116.59
CA ILE A 331 92.25 14.22 115.17
C ILE A 331 91.52 13.11 114.40
N ALA A 332 91.90 11.83 114.62
CA ALA A 332 91.22 10.70 113.99
C ALA A 332 89.73 10.60 114.39
N GLN A 333 89.39 10.97 115.63
CA GLN A 333 87.99 11.02 116.08
C GLN A 333 87.23 12.18 115.41
N GLU A 334 87.81 13.38 115.33
CA GLU A 334 87.21 14.55 114.69
C GLU A 334 87.00 14.34 113.18
N GLU A 335 87.98 13.74 112.49
CA GLU A 335 87.86 13.32 111.08
C GLU A 335 86.77 12.26 110.89
N GLY A 336 86.71 11.25 111.77
CA GLY A 336 85.70 10.20 111.71
C GLY A 336 84.27 10.68 112.02
N VAL A 337 84.10 11.74 112.81
CA VAL A 337 82.79 12.40 113.01
C VAL A 337 82.43 13.24 111.80
N SER A 338 83.37 13.99 111.24
CA SER A 338 83.15 14.83 110.05
C SER A 338 82.79 13.99 108.82
N LEU A 339 83.49 12.88 108.58
CA LEU A 339 83.18 11.93 107.51
C LEU A 339 81.77 11.33 107.66
N ARG A 340 81.37 10.98 108.88
CA ARG A 340 80.00 10.49 109.16
C ARG A 340 78.95 11.58 108.95
N GLY A 341 79.27 12.84 109.26
CA GLY A 341 78.43 14.00 108.97
C GLY A 341 78.19 14.17 107.47
N ILE A 342 79.26 14.20 106.68
CA ILE A 342 79.20 14.32 105.22
C ILE A 342 78.45 13.14 104.59
N GLN A 343 78.70 11.90 105.05
CA GLN A 343 77.98 10.72 104.56
C GLN A 343 76.48 10.76 104.84
N ARG A 344 76.07 11.23 106.03
CA ARG A 344 74.65 11.42 106.34
C ARG A 344 74.03 12.50 105.48
N GLU A 345 74.72 13.61 105.28
CA GLU A 345 74.22 14.71 104.44
C GLU A 345 74.09 14.28 102.99
N LEU A 346 75.08 13.57 102.44
CA LEU A 346 75.03 12.99 101.11
C LEU A 346 73.86 12.00 100.96
N ALA A 347 73.65 11.12 101.95
CA ALA A 347 72.54 10.16 101.94
C ALA A 347 71.18 10.88 101.93
N VAL A 348 71.00 11.90 102.77
CA VAL A 348 69.78 12.72 102.80
C VAL A 348 69.57 13.46 101.48
N GLN A 349 70.63 14.03 100.88
CA GLN A 349 70.52 14.71 99.59
C GLN A 349 70.17 13.74 98.45
N THR A 350 70.75 12.54 98.45
CA THR A 350 70.46 11.51 97.45
C THR A 350 69.00 11.05 97.56
N GLU A 351 68.50 10.89 98.80
CA GLU A 351 67.10 10.53 99.04
C GLU A 351 66.14 11.66 98.65
N ARG A 352 66.47 12.93 98.96
CA ARG A 352 65.70 14.10 98.50
C ARG A 352 65.64 14.19 96.97
N PHE A 353 66.77 14.02 96.29
CA PHE A 353 66.83 14.06 94.83
C PHE A 353 65.97 12.95 94.20
N SER A 354 66.01 11.74 94.75
CA SER A 354 65.17 10.64 94.25
C SER A 354 63.67 10.88 94.49
N GLN A 355 63.30 11.50 95.61
CA GLN A 355 61.92 11.92 95.87
C GLN A 355 61.46 13.03 94.92
N GLU A 356 62.30 14.05 94.69
CA GLU A 356 62.01 15.14 93.75
C GLU A 356 61.82 14.60 92.32
N GLN A 357 62.69 13.69 91.88
CA GLN A 357 62.58 13.05 90.57
C GLN A 357 61.27 12.23 90.44
N GLN A 358 60.86 11.52 91.49
CA GLN A 358 59.59 10.78 91.50
C GLN A 358 58.37 11.71 91.44
N VAL A 359 58.41 12.85 92.13
CA VAL A 359 57.33 13.85 92.07
C VAL A 359 57.23 14.42 90.66
N GLN A 360 58.37 14.83 90.07
CA GLN A 360 58.40 15.34 88.70
C GLN A 360 57.90 14.31 87.68
N GLN A 361 58.29 13.04 87.82
CA GLN A 361 57.83 11.99 86.92
C GLN A 361 56.31 11.78 87.02
N ARG A 362 55.75 11.81 88.24
CA ARG A 362 54.30 11.74 88.46
C ARG A 362 53.56 12.97 87.91
N GLU A 363 54.13 14.16 88.03
CA GLU A 363 53.57 15.38 87.45
C GLU A 363 53.55 15.33 85.93
N ILE A 364 54.64 14.87 85.30
CA ILE A 364 54.70 14.66 83.84
C ILE A 364 53.67 13.63 83.40
N GLU A 365 53.56 12.49 84.07
CA GLU A 365 52.56 11.45 83.75
C GLU A 365 51.13 11.99 83.89
N LYS A 366 50.84 12.74 84.97
CA LYS A 366 49.53 13.37 85.16
C LYS A 366 49.23 14.39 84.07
N ASN A 367 50.19 15.23 83.72
CA ASN A 367 50.00 16.24 82.67
C ASN A 367 49.81 15.58 81.30
N LEU A 368 50.56 14.53 80.99
CA LEU A 368 50.39 13.75 79.76
C LEU A 368 48.98 13.15 79.67
N VAL A 369 48.44 12.58 80.75
CA VAL A 369 47.06 12.05 80.76
C VAL A 369 46.02 13.14 80.55
N VAL A 370 46.23 14.33 81.11
CA VAL A 370 45.31 15.46 80.90
C VAL A 370 45.38 15.95 79.46
N GLU A 371 46.58 16.11 78.90
CA GLU A 371 46.75 16.54 77.51
C GLU A 371 46.18 15.51 76.52
N THR A 372 46.40 14.21 76.71
CA THR A 372 45.82 13.18 75.84
C THR A 372 44.29 13.17 75.92
N ALA A 373 43.72 13.29 77.12
CA ALA A 373 42.27 13.41 77.29
C ALA A 373 41.70 14.67 76.63
N GLN A 374 42.41 15.81 76.70
CA GLN A 374 42.01 17.05 76.03
C GLN A 374 42.07 16.93 74.51
N ILE A 375 43.14 16.31 73.97
CA ILE A 375 43.27 16.04 72.53
C ILE A 375 42.15 15.12 72.05
N ASP A 376 41.85 14.05 72.79
CA ASP A 376 40.76 13.14 72.45
C ASP A 376 39.40 13.84 72.48
N GLN A 377 39.16 14.71 73.46
CA GLN A 377 37.93 15.50 73.55
C GLN A 377 37.81 16.49 72.37
N MET A 378 38.88 17.22 72.03
CA MET A 378 38.88 18.11 70.86
C MET A 378 38.60 17.34 69.57
N ARG A 379 39.27 16.19 69.38
CA ARG A 379 39.06 15.33 68.22
C ARG A 379 37.63 14.81 68.13
N GLN A 380 36.99 14.45 69.26
CA GLN A 380 35.58 14.04 69.26
C GLN A 380 34.64 15.17 68.84
N VAL A 381 34.91 16.41 69.27
CA VAL A 381 34.12 17.58 68.87
C VAL A 381 34.28 17.84 67.37
N GLU A 382 35.50 17.83 66.84
CA GLU A 382 35.77 18.01 65.41
C GLU A 382 35.08 16.94 64.56
N LEU A 383 35.16 15.67 64.97
CA LEU A 383 34.48 14.57 64.27
C LEU A 383 32.95 14.74 64.28
N ALA A 384 32.38 15.23 65.38
CA ALA A 384 30.95 15.50 65.48
C ALA A 384 30.53 16.68 64.58
N GLU A 385 31.34 17.73 64.49
CA GLU A 385 31.10 18.89 63.61
C GLU A 385 31.20 18.50 62.12
N VAL A 386 32.21 17.71 61.75
CA VAL A 386 32.37 17.17 60.40
C VAL A 386 31.16 16.28 60.05
N ALA A 387 30.74 15.39 60.94
CA ALA A 387 29.57 14.53 60.73
C ALA A 387 28.28 15.34 60.54
N LYS A 388 28.08 16.40 61.34
CA LYS A 388 26.92 17.30 61.21
C LYS A 388 26.95 18.05 59.87
N THR A 389 28.12 18.54 59.45
CA THR A 389 28.30 19.24 58.18
C THR A 389 28.01 18.30 57.00
N LEU A 390 28.57 17.10 57.03
CA LEU A 390 28.34 16.07 56.02
C LEU A 390 26.85 15.68 55.94
N ALA A 391 26.17 15.54 57.07
CA ALA A 391 24.74 15.26 57.09
C ALA A 391 23.91 16.38 56.43
N VAL A 392 24.24 17.64 56.70
CA VAL A 392 23.60 18.78 56.06
C VAL A 392 23.86 18.77 54.55
N GLU A 393 25.09 18.51 54.11
CA GLU A 393 25.41 18.44 52.68
C GLU A 393 24.68 17.30 51.96
N ILE A 394 24.62 16.10 52.57
CA ILE A 394 23.87 14.97 52.02
C ILE A 394 22.39 15.34 51.85
N THR A 395 21.78 15.97 52.86
CA THR A 395 20.37 16.41 52.76
C THR A 395 20.18 17.48 51.69
N ARG A 396 21.12 18.42 51.56
CA ARG A 396 21.09 19.47 50.53
C ARG A 396 21.22 18.89 49.12
N ILE A 397 22.14 17.96 48.90
CA ILE A 397 22.32 17.25 47.63
C ILE A 397 21.06 16.46 47.29
N GLY A 398 20.48 15.74 48.26
CA GLY A 398 19.24 15.00 48.05
C GLY A 398 18.07 15.91 47.65
N GLN A 399 17.92 17.08 48.29
CA GLN A 399 16.91 18.07 47.92
C GLN A 399 17.16 18.64 46.51
N GLN A 400 18.41 18.95 46.17
CA GLN A 400 18.79 19.46 44.85
C GLN A 400 18.44 18.43 43.75
N GLN A 401 18.82 17.16 43.95
CA GLN A 401 18.48 16.07 43.03
C GLN A 401 16.95 15.91 42.87
N GLN A 402 16.18 16.07 43.94
CA GLN A 402 14.72 16.00 43.88
C GLN A 402 14.10 17.16 43.10
N ILE A 403 14.67 18.36 43.19
CA ILE A 403 14.24 19.52 42.42
C ILE A 403 14.58 19.32 40.93
N GLU A 404 15.77 18.83 40.62
CA GLU A 404 16.21 18.53 39.25
C GLU A 404 15.33 17.46 38.61
N THR A 405 15.08 16.34 39.29
CA THR A 405 14.16 15.30 38.79
C THR A 405 12.75 15.85 38.54
N ARG A 406 12.19 16.64 39.46
CA ARG A 406 10.88 17.29 39.24
C ARG A 406 10.89 18.28 38.07
N THR A 407 12.00 18.96 37.84
CA THR A 407 12.14 19.91 36.73
C THR A 407 12.19 19.17 35.40
N ILE A 408 12.97 18.08 35.34
CA ILE A 408 13.05 17.18 34.18
C ILE A 408 11.67 16.57 33.91
N GLU A 409 10.98 16.06 34.93
CA GLU A 409 9.63 15.49 34.78
C GLU A 409 8.64 16.50 34.19
N LYS A 410 8.65 17.75 34.67
CA LYS A 410 7.81 18.82 34.11
C LYS A 410 8.15 19.10 32.65
N GLN A 411 9.43 19.20 32.30
CA GLN A 411 9.85 19.39 30.90
C GLN A 411 9.41 18.22 30.02
N LEU A 412 9.54 16.99 30.51
CA LEU A 412 9.13 15.77 29.80
C LEU A 412 7.62 15.74 29.54
N VAL A 413 6.80 16.21 30.50
CA VAL A 413 5.34 16.35 30.31
C VAL A 413 5.02 17.39 29.25
N VAL A 414 5.71 18.53 29.24
CA VAL A 414 5.52 19.58 28.23
C VAL A 414 5.91 19.09 26.83
N GLU A 415 7.07 18.43 26.70
CA GLU A 415 7.52 17.86 25.43
C GLU A 415 6.59 16.75 24.93
N ARG A 416 6.10 15.87 25.80
CA ARG A 416 5.09 14.87 25.42
C ARG A 416 3.80 15.52 24.91
N ALA A 417 3.33 16.58 25.58
CA ALA A 417 2.15 17.31 25.14
C ALA A 417 2.37 18.01 23.79
N ARG A 418 3.57 18.57 23.57
CA ARG A 418 3.96 19.19 22.30
C ARG A 418 4.01 18.18 21.16
N ILE A 419 4.68 17.04 21.36
CA ILE A 419 4.76 15.96 20.36
C ILE A 419 3.35 15.46 20.04
N ALA A 420 2.51 15.20 21.04
CA ALA A 420 1.13 14.78 20.80
C ALA A 420 0.30 15.82 20.03
N GLN A 421 0.56 17.11 20.24
CA GLN A 421 -0.08 18.17 19.46
C GLN A 421 0.42 18.19 18.01
N GLU A 422 1.73 18.06 17.78
CA GLU A 422 2.33 18.00 16.44
C GLU A 422 1.85 16.78 15.66
N GLU A 423 1.81 15.59 16.29
CA GLU A 423 1.22 14.37 15.74
C GLU A 423 -0.28 14.54 15.45
N GLY A 424 -1.01 15.23 16.33
CA GLY A 424 -2.42 15.51 16.12
C GLY A 424 -2.69 16.44 14.94
N VAL A 425 -1.80 17.40 14.66
CA VAL A 425 -1.89 18.29 13.48
C VAL A 425 -1.53 17.52 12.22
N SER A 426 -0.44 16.76 12.21
CA SER A 426 -0.03 15.98 11.03
C SER A 426 -1.07 14.93 10.65
N LEU A 427 -1.69 14.26 11.62
CA LEU A 427 -2.81 13.34 11.36
C LEU A 427 -4.01 14.06 10.72
N ARG A 428 -4.35 15.27 11.17
CA ARG A 428 -5.44 16.05 10.57
C ARG A 428 -5.10 16.50 9.15
N ASP A 429 -3.85 16.88 8.90
CA ASP A 429 -3.40 17.27 7.56
C ASP A 429 -3.46 16.08 6.59
N ILE A 430 -2.97 14.91 7.02
CA ILE A 430 -3.09 13.66 6.24
C ILE A 430 -4.56 13.30 5.99
N GLN A 431 -5.41 13.38 7.02
CA GLN A 431 -6.85 13.11 6.85
C GLN A 431 -7.50 14.08 5.87
N ARG A 432 -7.14 15.36 5.92
CA ARG A 432 -7.65 16.38 4.99
C ARG A 432 -7.17 16.11 3.57
N GLU A 433 -5.91 15.77 3.40
CA GLU A 433 -5.35 15.42 2.08
C GLU A 433 -6.00 14.16 1.51
N LEU A 434 -6.17 13.11 2.32
CA LEU A 434 -6.88 11.89 1.96
C LEU A 434 -8.34 12.19 1.58
N ALA A 435 -9.03 13.05 2.33
CA ALA A 435 -10.40 13.47 2.01
C ALA A 435 -10.47 14.21 0.66
N VAL A 436 -9.54 15.13 0.41
CA VAL A 436 -9.45 15.83 -0.89
C VAL A 436 -9.13 14.86 -2.03
N GLN A 437 -8.23 13.91 -1.83
CA GLN A 437 -7.89 12.92 -2.86
C GLN A 437 -9.04 11.96 -3.14
N THR A 438 -9.73 11.47 -2.11
CA THR A 438 -10.92 10.61 -2.28
C THR A 438 -12.05 11.36 -2.98
N GLU A 439 -12.27 12.63 -2.67
CA GLU A 439 -13.25 13.45 -3.37
C GLU A 439 -12.85 13.68 -4.84
N ARG A 440 -11.59 14.00 -5.12
CA ARG A 440 -11.06 14.13 -6.50
C ARG A 440 -11.23 12.83 -7.29
N PHE A 441 -10.86 11.69 -6.71
CA PHE A 441 -11.02 10.39 -7.36
C PHE A 441 -12.50 10.10 -7.66
N SER A 442 -13.41 10.41 -6.73
CA SER A 442 -14.85 10.24 -6.96
C SER A 442 -15.37 11.14 -8.10
N GLN A 443 -14.87 12.37 -8.21
CA GLN A 443 -15.22 13.30 -9.28
C GLN A 443 -14.67 12.82 -10.62
N GLU A 444 -13.42 12.37 -10.68
CA GLU A 444 -12.82 11.79 -11.88
C GLU A 444 -13.59 10.54 -12.33
N GLN A 445 -13.95 9.65 -11.41
CA GLN A 445 -14.75 8.47 -11.71
C GLN A 445 -16.14 8.84 -12.25
N GLN A 446 -16.80 9.87 -11.69
CA GLN A 446 -18.08 10.37 -12.22
C GLN A 446 -17.95 10.98 -13.61
N VAL A 447 -16.87 11.71 -13.88
CA VAL A 447 -16.60 12.28 -15.21
C VAL A 447 -16.38 11.15 -16.22
N GLN A 448 -15.54 10.17 -15.89
CA GLN A 448 -15.32 9.00 -16.75
C GLN A 448 -16.61 8.22 -17.00
N GLN A 449 -17.44 8.00 -15.97
CA GLN A 449 -18.71 7.31 -16.13
C GLN A 449 -19.67 8.09 -17.04
N ARG A 450 -19.73 9.42 -16.92
CA ARG A 450 -20.50 10.28 -17.83
C ARG A 450 -19.95 10.28 -19.25
N GLU A 451 -18.64 10.24 -19.42
CA GLU A 451 -18.01 10.13 -20.75
C GLU A 451 -18.33 8.79 -21.40
N ILE A 452 -18.24 7.69 -20.66
CA ILE A 452 -18.63 6.35 -21.13
C ILE A 452 -20.10 6.32 -21.50
N GLU A 453 -21.01 6.84 -20.65
CA GLU A 453 -22.44 6.92 -20.95
C GLU A 453 -22.70 7.75 -22.20
N LYS A 454 -22.04 8.90 -22.34
CA LYS A 454 -22.14 9.73 -23.54
C LYS A 454 -21.66 8.98 -24.78
N HIS A 455 -20.52 8.29 -24.71
CA HIS A 455 -20.00 7.49 -25.81
C HIS A 455 -20.96 6.35 -26.17
N LEU A 456 -21.52 5.65 -25.19
CA LEU A 456 -22.49 4.59 -25.38
C LEU A 456 -23.77 5.11 -26.05
N VAL A 457 -24.27 6.28 -25.64
CA VAL A 457 -25.44 6.92 -26.28
C VAL A 457 -25.14 7.30 -27.72
N ILE A 458 -23.94 7.82 -28.01
CA ILE A 458 -23.53 8.16 -29.38
C ILE A 458 -23.42 6.89 -30.23
N GLU A 459 -22.78 5.84 -29.71
CA GLU A 459 -22.57 4.58 -30.43
C GLU A 459 -23.89 3.85 -30.69
N THR A 460 -24.79 3.78 -29.70
CA THR A 460 -26.13 3.22 -29.87
C THR A 460 -26.96 4.02 -30.89
N ALA A 461 -26.91 5.36 -30.85
CA ALA A 461 -27.57 6.19 -31.84
C ALA A 461 -27.00 5.99 -33.25
N GLN A 462 -25.68 5.82 -33.39
CA GLN A 462 -25.04 5.51 -34.67
C GLN A 462 -25.45 4.13 -35.19
N ILE A 463 -25.48 3.11 -34.32
CA ILE A 463 -25.95 1.77 -34.68
C ILE A 463 -27.41 1.82 -35.12
N ASP A 464 -28.28 2.53 -34.39
CA ASP A 464 -29.68 2.70 -34.75
C ASP A 464 -29.85 3.44 -36.07
N GLN A 465 -29.04 4.47 -36.34
CA GLN A 465 -29.04 5.18 -37.62
C GLN A 465 -28.63 4.26 -38.77
N VAL A 466 -27.53 3.51 -38.63
CA VAL A 466 -27.07 2.53 -39.63
C VAL A 466 -28.12 1.46 -39.86
N ARG A 467 -28.76 0.97 -38.78
CA ARG A 467 -29.84 0.00 -38.84
C ARG A 467 -31.08 0.57 -39.54
N GLN A 468 -31.46 1.81 -39.30
CA GLN A 468 -32.57 2.45 -40.00
C GLN A 468 -32.28 2.61 -41.49
N VAL A 469 -31.06 3.01 -41.85
CA VAL A 469 -30.63 3.10 -43.25
C VAL A 469 -30.70 1.73 -43.93
N SER A 470 -30.15 0.68 -43.29
CA SER A 470 -30.18 -0.66 -43.87
C SER A 470 -31.60 -1.22 -43.99
N LEU A 471 -32.47 -1.00 -42.99
CA LEU A 471 -33.89 -1.37 -43.08
C LEU A 471 -34.61 -0.62 -44.21
N ALA A 472 -34.31 0.67 -44.41
CA ALA A 472 -34.88 1.45 -45.50
C ALA A 472 -34.39 0.97 -46.88
N GLU A 473 -33.11 0.61 -47.01
CA GLU A 473 -32.55 0.02 -48.23
C GLU A 473 -33.15 -1.34 -48.54
N ILE A 474 -33.28 -2.21 -47.54
CA ILE A 474 -33.95 -3.51 -47.66
C ILE A 474 -35.41 -3.30 -48.09
N ALA A 475 -36.15 -2.39 -47.45
CA ALA A 475 -37.53 -2.10 -47.79
C ALA A 475 -37.68 -1.56 -49.22
N LYS A 476 -36.77 -0.67 -49.66
CA LYS A 476 -36.73 -0.18 -51.03
C LYS A 476 -36.45 -1.31 -52.02
N THR A 477 -35.51 -2.19 -51.71
CA THR A 477 -35.16 -3.34 -52.55
C THR A 477 -36.34 -4.31 -52.65
N LEU A 478 -36.98 -4.62 -51.52
CA LEU A 478 -38.18 -5.44 -51.47
C LEU A 478 -39.31 -4.82 -52.30
N MET A 479 -39.52 -3.51 -52.21
CA MET A 479 -40.54 -2.80 -52.99
C MET A 479 -40.24 -2.89 -54.48
N VAL A 480 -38.98 -2.70 -54.90
CA VAL A 480 -38.58 -2.86 -56.31
C VAL A 480 -38.82 -4.29 -56.78
N GLU A 481 -38.37 -5.30 -56.03
CA GLU A 481 -38.59 -6.72 -56.35
C GLU A 481 -40.08 -7.05 -56.41
N GLN A 482 -40.88 -6.56 -55.47
CA GLN A 482 -42.32 -6.80 -55.46
C GLN A 482 -43.04 -6.09 -56.61
N THR A 483 -42.60 -4.90 -57.00
CA THR A 483 -43.09 -4.26 -58.23
C THR A 483 -42.67 -5.01 -59.48
N ARG A 484 -41.45 -5.57 -59.53
CA ARG A 484 -40.98 -6.40 -60.64
C ARG A 484 -41.81 -7.68 -60.74
N ILE A 485 -42.00 -8.39 -59.63
CA ILE A 485 -42.83 -9.60 -59.56
C ILE A 485 -44.27 -9.28 -59.97
N ASN A 486 -44.85 -8.18 -59.49
CA ASN A 486 -46.20 -7.78 -59.89
C ASN A 486 -46.29 -7.45 -61.39
N GLN A 487 -45.27 -6.80 -61.97
CA GLN A 487 -45.20 -6.54 -63.40
C GLN A 487 -45.06 -7.84 -64.20
N GLU A 488 -44.17 -8.74 -63.79
CA GLU A 488 -43.99 -10.06 -64.41
C GLU A 488 -45.27 -10.88 -64.34
N LEU A 489 -45.95 -10.89 -63.18
CA LEU A 489 -47.24 -11.55 -63.00
C LEU A 489 -48.32 -10.91 -63.88
N GLN A 490 -48.35 -9.59 -63.98
CA GLN A 490 -49.33 -8.89 -64.82
C GLN A 490 -49.10 -9.20 -66.31
N VAL A 491 -47.84 -9.23 -66.77
CA VAL A 491 -47.50 -9.65 -68.14
C VAL A 491 -47.92 -11.10 -68.37
N ALA A 492 -47.59 -12.00 -67.45
CA ALA A 492 -47.98 -13.40 -67.55
C ALA A 492 -49.51 -13.60 -67.59
N LEU A 493 -50.26 -12.84 -66.78
CA LEU A 493 -51.72 -12.83 -66.82
C LEU A 493 -52.24 -12.30 -68.16
N THR A 494 -51.68 -11.20 -68.69
CA THR A 494 -52.10 -10.69 -70.00
C THR A 494 -51.76 -11.65 -71.15
N ASP A 495 -50.67 -12.40 -71.04
CA ASP A 495 -50.30 -13.41 -72.01
C ASP A 495 -51.20 -14.65 -71.91
N GLU A 496 -51.61 -15.06 -70.71
CA GLU A 496 -52.64 -16.09 -70.53
C GLU A 496 -54.02 -15.62 -71.01
N ASP A 497 -54.45 -14.40 -70.70
CA ASP A 497 -55.69 -13.81 -71.20
C ASP A 497 -55.69 -13.77 -72.73
N ARG A 498 -54.57 -13.43 -73.37
CA ARG A 498 -54.41 -13.50 -74.83
C ARG A 498 -54.54 -14.93 -75.36
N LYS A 499 -53.96 -15.93 -74.68
CA LYS A 499 -54.11 -17.34 -75.08
C LYS A 499 -55.56 -17.79 -74.95
N ILE A 500 -56.24 -17.41 -73.86
CA ILE A 500 -57.66 -17.68 -73.64
C ILE A 500 -58.50 -17.00 -74.72
N ASP A 501 -58.22 -15.75 -75.08
CA ASP A 501 -58.90 -15.03 -76.16
C ASP A 501 -58.69 -15.69 -77.53
N ILE A 502 -57.47 -16.14 -77.84
CA ILE A 502 -57.18 -16.89 -79.06
C ILE A 502 -57.96 -18.21 -79.07
N ALA A 503 -57.97 -18.94 -77.95
CA ALA A 503 -58.70 -20.21 -77.82
C ALA A 503 -60.23 -20.00 -77.92
N ASN A 504 -60.78 -18.97 -77.28
CA ASN A 504 -62.18 -18.59 -77.39
C ASN A 504 -62.53 -18.18 -78.82
N LYS A 505 -61.67 -17.42 -79.49
CA LYS A 505 -61.87 -17.04 -80.89
C LYS A 505 -61.84 -18.26 -81.81
N GLN A 506 -60.93 -19.21 -81.57
CA GLN A 506 -60.89 -20.50 -82.26
C GLN A 506 -62.16 -21.33 -82.00
N GLN A 507 -62.69 -21.30 -80.77
CA GLN A 507 -63.94 -21.97 -80.42
C GLN A 507 -65.14 -21.32 -81.13
N VAL A 508 -65.19 -19.99 -81.17
CA VAL A 508 -66.24 -19.24 -81.89
C VAL A 508 -66.17 -19.48 -83.39
N THR A 509 -64.97 -19.50 -83.99
CA THR A 509 -64.82 -19.86 -85.41
C THR A 509 -65.24 -21.30 -85.68
N ALA A 510 -64.88 -22.24 -84.82
CA ALA A 510 -65.31 -23.64 -84.95
C ALA A 510 -66.83 -23.80 -84.78
N LEU A 511 -67.46 -23.04 -83.87
CA LEU A 511 -68.92 -23.00 -83.73
C LEU A 511 -69.59 -22.39 -84.95
N ALA A 512 -69.05 -21.31 -85.50
CA ALA A 512 -69.57 -20.68 -86.72
C ALA A 512 -69.42 -21.59 -87.95
N GLU A 513 -68.31 -22.30 -88.09
CA GLU A 513 -68.10 -23.33 -89.13
C GLU A 513 -69.11 -24.47 -88.98
N LYS A 514 -69.35 -24.93 -87.74
CA LYS A 514 -70.39 -25.93 -87.45
C LYS A 514 -71.78 -25.41 -87.83
N GLU A 515 -72.13 -24.17 -87.49
CA GLU A 515 -73.41 -23.56 -87.86
C GLU A 515 -73.57 -23.40 -89.37
N GLN A 516 -72.51 -23.02 -90.10
CA GLN A 516 -72.54 -22.97 -91.56
C GLN A 516 -72.81 -24.35 -92.18
N LEU A 517 -72.15 -25.40 -91.69
CA LEU A 517 -72.37 -26.77 -92.15
C LEU A 517 -73.80 -27.27 -91.86
N VAL A 518 -74.38 -26.87 -90.72
CA VAL A 518 -75.78 -27.18 -90.39
C VAL A 518 -76.75 -26.42 -91.30
N ALA A 519 -76.53 -25.13 -91.55
CA ALA A 519 -77.36 -24.34 -92.44
C ALA A 519 -77.28 -24.81 -93.91
N GLU A 520 -76.11 -25.29 -94.34
CA GLU A 520 -75.93 -25.91 -95.66
C GLU A 520 -76.67 -27.25 -95.75
N ALA A 521 -76.64 -28.07 -94.70
CA ALA A 521 -77.44 -29.29 -94.60
C ALA A 521 -78.96 -29.02 -94.61
N GLU A 522 -79.44 -27.98 -93.93
CA GLU A 522 -80.84 -27.57 -93.95
C GLU A 522 -81.28 -27.03 -95.33
N ARG A 523 -80.41 -26.27 -96.02
CA ARG A 523 -80.67 -25.87 -97.42
C ARG A 523 -80.79 -27.07 -98.34
N MET A 524 -79.89 -28.04 -98.24
CA MET A 524 -79.98 -29.28 -99.00
C MET A 524 -81.26 -30.06 -98.66
N GLY A 525 -81.66 -30.10 -97.38
CA GLY A 525 -82.93 -30.70 -96.96
C GLY A 525 -84.16 -29.97 -97.52
N ALA A 526 -84.13 -28.64 -97.55
CA ALA A 526 -85.21 -27.82 -98.10
C ALA A 526 -85.33 -27.98 -99.63
N GLU A 527 -84.23 -28.02 -100.38
CA GLU A 527 -84.24 -28.27 -101.83
C GLU A 527 -84.87 -29.62 -102.18
N VAL A 528 -84.56 -30.67 -101.41
CA VAL A 528 -85.19 -31.99 -101.58
C VAL A 528 -86.69 -31.94 -101.27
N SER A 529 -87.12 -31.15 -100.28
CA SER A 529 -88.54 -30.97 -99.95
C SER A 529 -89.34 -30.20 -101.02
N VAL A 530 -88.72 -29.22 -101.67
CA VAL A 530 -89.34 -28.44 -102.75
C VAL A 530 -89.57 -29.32 -103.98
N MET A 531 -88.57 -30.12 -104.36
CA MET A 531 -88.69 -31.11 -105.43
C MET A 531 -89.81 -32.13 -105.15
N ALA A 532 -90.00 -32.54 -103.89
CA ALA A 532 -91.10 -33.42 -103.51
C ALA A 532 -92.48 -32.73 -103.64
N THR A 533 -92.60 -31.45 -103.30
CA THR A 533 -93.86 -30.70 -103.44
C THR A 533 -94.25 -30.38 -104.89
N GLU A 534 -93.28 -30.19 -105.80
CA GLU A 534 -93.56 -30.01 -107.23
C GLU A 534 -94.16 -31.27 -107.86
N GLN A 535 -93.65 -32.45 -107.49
CA GLN A 535 -94.19 -33.72 -107.98
C GLN A 535 -95.62 -34.00 -107.50
N VAL A 536 -96.02 -33.50 -106.33
CA VAL A 536 -97.39 -33.64 -105.81
C VAL A 536 -98.36 -32.68 -106.54
N LYS A 537 -97.97 -31.44 -106.81
CA LYS A 537 -98.82 -30.46 -107.53
C LYS A 537 -99.09 -30.85 -108.99
N GLU A 538 -98.11 -31.43 -109.68
CA GLU A 538 -98.29 -31.93 -111.05
C GLU A 538 -99.38 -33.02 -111.12
N ALA A 539 -99.46 -33.87 -110.08
CA ALA A 539 -100.44 -34.94 -109.98
C ALA A 539 -101.87 -34.44 -109.67
N GLU A 540 -102.01 -33.35 -108.91
CA GLU A 540 -103.31 -32.74 -108.59
C GLU A 540 -103.92 -32.01 -109.80
N TRP A 541 -103.10 -31.31 -110.59
CA TRP A 541 -103.55 -30.64 -111.82
C TRP A 541 -104.19 -31.64 -112.82
N GLN A 542 -103.58 -32.80 -113.01
CA GLN A 542 -104.09 -33.85 -113.92
C GLN A 542 -105.47 -34.37 -113.50
N ARG A 543 -105.81 -34.28 -112.20
CA ARG A 543 -107.09 -34.73 -111.66
C ARG A 543 -108.21 -33.71 -111.83
N GLU A 544 -107.91 -32.41 -111.72
CA GLU A 544 -108.89 -31.32 -111.90
C GLU A 544 -109.34 -31.14 -113.36
N VAL A 545 -108.44 -31.36 -114.33
CA VAL A 545 -108.77 -31.28 -115.77
C VAL A 545 -109.86 -32.30 -116.17
N ALA A 546 -109.91 -33.47 -115.52
CA ALA A 546 -110.92 -34.50 -115.80
C ALA A 546 -112.33 -34.16 -115.26
N ILE A 547 -112.43 -33.35 -114.20
CA ILE A 547 -113.71 -32.99 -113.56
C ILE A 547 -114.40 -31.85 -114.30
N ILE A 548 -113.64 -30.85 -114.77
CA ILE A 548 -114.17 -29.67 -115.47
C ILE A 548 -114.80 -30.03 -116.83
N GLY A 549 -114.36 -31.11 -117.47
CA GLY A 549 -114.97 -31.61 -118.72
C GLY A 549 -116.41 -32.10 -118.55
N ALA A 550 -116.77 -32.63 -117.38
CA ALA A 550 -118.08 -33.25 -117.13
C ALA A 550 -119.17 -32.23 -116.68
N GLU A 551 -118.80 -31.10 -116.09
CA GLU A 551 -119.75 -30.07 -115.62
C GLU A 551 -120.18 -29.07 -116.69
N SER A 552 -119.45 -28.96 -117.82
CA SER A 552 -119.75 -27.98 -118.89
C SER A 552 -120.98 -28.32 -119.74
N GLN A 553 -121.55 -29.53 -119.64
CA GLN A 553 -122.68 -29.97 -120.47
C GLN A 553 -124.07 -29.89 -119.77
N ALA A 554 -124.16 -29.53 -118.49
CA ALA A 554 -125.40 -29.67 -117.71
C ALA A 554 -126.14 -28.35 -117.34
N GLN A 555 -125.54 -27.16 -117.45
CA GLN A 555 -126.07 -25.95 -116.76
C GLN A 555 -126.92 -24.89 -117.51
N PRO A 556 -126.98 -24.74 -118.85
CA PRO A 556 -127.81 -23.67 -119.45
C PRO A 556 -129.23 -24.05 -119.89
N ILE A 557 -129.63 -25.33 -119.86
CA ILE A 557 -131.00 -25.76 -120.23
C ILE A 557 -132.04 -25.38 -119.15
N GLU A 558 -131.62 -25.22 -117.89
CA GLU A 558 -132.49 -24.80 -116.78
C GLU A 558 -132.74 -23.28 -116.72
N ARG A 559 -131.77 -22.43 -117.11
CA ARG A 559 -131.82 -20.97 -116.83
C ARG A 559 -132.63 -20.11 -117.82
N LEU A 560 -133.00 -20.63 -119.00
CA LEU A 560 -133.84 -19.88 -119.96
C LEU A 560 -135.34 -20.13 -119.79
N ALA A 561 -135.75 -21.26 -119.21
CA ALA A 561 -137.15 -21.57 -118.92
C ALA A 561 -137.74 -20.67 -117.81
N ASP A 562 -136.92 -20.26 -116.83
CA ASP A 562 -137.35 -19.38 -115.74
C ASP A 562 -137.53 -17.90 -116.17
N ALA A 563 -136.81 -17.44 -117.20
CA ALA A 563 -136.88 -16.06 -117.66
C ALA A 563 -138.22 -15.73 -118.37
N ILE A 564 -138.78 -16.69 -119.11
CA ILE A 564 -140.01 -16.50 -119.90
C ILE A 564 -141.27 -16.45 -119.00
N LEU A 565 -141.23 -17.05 -117.80
CA LEU A 565 -142.34 -17.05 -116.84
C LEU A 565 -142.44 -15.76 -115.99
N ALA A 566 -141.33 -15.03 -115.83
CA ALA A 566 -141.28 -13.81 -115.02
C ALA A 566 -141.82 -12.58 -115.78
N GLU A 567 -141.54 -12.45 -117.08
CA GLU A 567 -141.94 -11.29 -117.89
C GLU A 567 -143.46 -11.22 -118.13
N ALA A 568 -144.12 -12.37 -118.28
CA ALA A 568 -145.57 -12.45 -118.49
C ALA A 568 -146.41 -12.06 -117.26
N ARG A 569 -145.87 -12.17 -116.04
CA ARG A 569 -146.57 -11.80 -114.79
C ARG A 569 -146.50 -10.30 -114.48
N ALA A 570 -145.41 -9.63 -114.86
CA ALA A 570 -145.22 -8.20 -114.58
C ALA A 570 -146.08 -7.28 -115.46
N LYS A 571 -146.33 -7.68 -116.72
CA LYS A 571 -147.10 -6.86 -117.68
C LYS A 571 -148.61 -6.82 -117.37
N ALA A 572 -149.17 -7.91 -116.83
CA ALA A 572 -150.59 -8.01 -116.50
C ALA A 572 -151.00 -7.26 -115.21
N GLN A 573 -150.06 -7.02 -114.29
CA GLN A 573 -150.35 -6.27 -113.05
C GLN A 573 -150.30 -4.75 -113.22
N GLY A 574 -149.55 -4.23 -114.19
CA GLY A 574 -149.45 -2.78 -114.42
C GLY A 574 -150.70 -2.16 -115.06
N GLU A 575 -151.42 -2.91 -115.88
CA GLU A 575 -152.61 -2.43 -116.60
C GLU A 575 -153.90 -2.48 -115.75
N MET A 576 -153.92 -3.29 -114.68
CA MET A 576 -155.00 -3.43 -113.67
C MET A 576 -154.71 -2.69 -112.36
N ALA A 577 -153.70 -1.82 -112.31
CA ALA A 577 -153.60 -0.75 -111.29
C ALA A 577 -153.89 0.61 -111.93
N GLU A 578 -154.52 0.58 -113.10
CA GLU A 578 -155.94 0.91 -113.13
C GLU A 578 -156.10 2.40 -112.85
N TYR A 579 -156.49 3.09 -113.91
CA TYR A 579 -157.92 3.32 -114.15
C TYR A 579 -158.84 3.48 -112.90
N GLU A 580 -158.65 2.80 -111.77
CA GLU A 580 -159.16 3.16 -110.44
C GLU A 580 -158.64 4.51 -109.92
N ALA A 581 -157.38 4.90 -110.18
CA ALA A 581 -156.85 6.20 -109.73
C ALA A 581 -157.36 7.38 -110.57
N ARG A 582 -157.99 7.12 -111.72
CA ARG A 582 -158.36 8.14 -112.70
C ARG A 582 -159.71 8.85 -112.44
N ASN A 583 -160.54 8.43 -111.47
CA ASN A 583 -161.93 8.93 -111.35
C ASN A 583 -162.29 9.72 -110.07
N VAL A 584 -161.37 9.93 -109.11
CA VAL A 584 -161.72 10.55 -107.80
C VAL A 584 -161.14 11.96 -107.59
N ALA A 585 -160.19 12.43 -108.41
CA ALA A 585 -159.58 13.76 -108.25
C ALA A 585 -160.05 14.81 -109.27
N GLU A 586 -161.11 14.49 -110.04
CA GLU A 586 -161.65 15.30 -111.13
C GLU A 586 -162.97 15.99 -110.72
N GLN A 587 -162.95 16.92 -109.74
CA GLN A 587 -164.11 17.81 -109.47
C GLN A 587 -163.83 19.11 -108.70
N ARG A 588 -162.56 19.49 -108.41
CA ARG A 588 -162.24 20.77 -107.71
C ARG A 588 -161.04 21.57 -108.21
N VAL A 589 -160.30 21.12 -109.22
CA VAL A 589 -159.15 21.88 -109.78
C VAL A 589 -159.44 22.45 -111.18
N LEU A 590 -160.58 22.09 -111.78
CA LEU A 590 -161.07 22.58 -113.07
C LEU A 590 -161.49 24.07 -113.11
N VAL A 591 -161.29 24.85 -112.03
CA VAL A 591 -161.71 26.27 -111.94
C VAL A 591 -160.54 27.22 -111.66
N GLN A 592 -159.33 26.72 -111.34
CA GLN A 592 -158.20 27.60 -110.96
C GLN A 592 -157.02 27.58 -111.94
N GLU A 593 -156.80 26.51 -112.71
CA GLU A 593 -155.76 26.49 -113.77
C GLU A 593 -156.25 27.04 -115.13
N ALA A 594 -157.55 26.99 -115.41
CA ALA A 594 -158.17 27.67 -116.56
C ALA A 594 -158.03 29.21 -116.55
N ILE A 595 -157.50 29.79 -115.46
CA ILE A 595 -157.21 31.24 -115.33
C ILE A 595 -155.72 31.55 -115.56
N LEU A 596 -154.81 30.58 -115.47
CA LEU A 596 -153.38 30.76 -115.75
C LEU A 596 -153.00 30.43 -117.20
N GLU A 597 -153.84 29.65 -117.90
CA GLU A 597 -153.75 29.37 -119.33
C GLU A 597 -154.19 30.58 -120.21
N LEU A 598 -154.84 31.60 -119.64
CA LEU A 598 -155.30 32.81 -120.37
C LEU A 598 -154.35 34.03 -120.29
N ILE A 599 -153.29 33.99 -119.46
CA ILE A 599 -152.42 35.16 -119.21
C ILE A 599 -151.05 35.08 -119.91
N ASN A 600 -150.57 33.89 -120.29
CA ASN A 600 -149.31 33.76 -121.03
C ASN A 600 -149.47 33.58 -122.55
N GLU A 601 -150.71 33.34 -123.04
CA GLU A 601 -151.06 33.35 -124.48
C GLU A 601 -151.45 34.74 -125.02
N ALA A 602 -151.29 35.81 -124.25
CA ALA A 602 -151.47 37.18 -124.75
C ALA A 602 -150.55 37.57 -125.94
N PRO A 603 -149.41 36.90 -126.23
CA PRO A 603 -148.60 37.22 -127.42
C PRO A 603 -148.70 36.24 -128.60
N GLU A 604 -149.51 35.17 -128.57
CA GLU A 604 -149.77 34.39 -129.80
C GLU A 604 -150.96 34.95 -130.63
N ILE A 605 -151.68 35.97 -130.15
CA ILE A 605 -152.91 36.46 -130.80
C ILE A 605 -152.72 37.76 -131.63
N VAL A 606 -151.55 38.42 -131.60
CA VAL A 606 -151.28 39.61 -132.44
C VAL A 606 -150.31 39.38 -133.61
N GLU A 607 -149.48 38.34 -133.65
CA GLU A 607 -148.56 38.12 -134.80
C GLU A 607 -148.82 36.85 -135.61
N GLN A 608 -150.11 36.55 -135.78
CA GLN A 608 -150.64 35.92 -136.98
C GLN A 608 -150.46 36.79 -138.25
N LEU A 609 -149.36 37.52 -138.47
CA LEU A 609 -149.30 38.45 -139.62
C LEU A 609 -148.11 38.32 -140.57
N MET A 610 -147.03 37.58 -140.26
CA MET A 610 -145.98 37.21 -141.24
C MET A 610 -145.18 36.00 -140.70
N LYS A 611 -144.86 34.88 -141.35
CA LYS A 611 -144.90 34.39 -142.73
C LYS A 611 -144.36 32.94 -142.71
N PRO A 612 -145.13 31.91 -143.08
CA PRO A 612 -144.59 30.77 -143.79
C PRO A 612 -144.72 31.04 -145.29
N VAL A 613 -143.78 31.81 -145.83
CA VAL A 613 -143.28 31.64 -147.20
C VAL A 613 -141.88 31.08 -147.01
N GLU A 614 -141.75 29.75 -147.09
CA GLU A 614 -140.56 29.01 -147.56
C GLU A 614 -140.68 27.55 -147.07
N LYS A 615 -141.43 26.73 -147.82
CA LYS A 615 -140.92 25.60 -148.66
C LYS A 615 -140.55 24.37 -147.82
N ILE A 616 -141.42 23.36 -147.66
CA ILE A 616 -141.88 22.31 -148.60
C ILE A 616 -140.75 21.48 -149.24
N ASP A 617 -140.73 20.21 -148.80
CA ASP A 617 -140.63 18.93 -149.50
C ASP A 617 -140.10 18.84 -150.94
N SER A 618 -139.37 17.74 -151.17
CA SER A 618 -139.79 16.81 -152.22
C SER A 618 -139.39 15.35 -151.92
N ILE A 619 -140.37 14.44 -152.12
CA ILE A 619 -140.32 13.20 -152.92
C ILE A 619 -139.22 12.16 -152.63
N LYS A 620 -139.63 10.90 -152.41
CA LYS A 620 -139.20 9.75 -153.26
C LYS A 620 -139.99 8.47 -152.98
N ILE A 621 -140.15 7.69 -154.05
CA ILE A 621 -140.86 6.41 -154.15
C ILE A 621 -140.03 5.49 -155.06
N LEU A 622 -139.90 4.23 -154.61
CA LEU A 622 -139.85 2.92 -155.33
C LEU A 622 -138.94 2.76 -156.57
N ASP A 623 -138.62 1.56 -157.04
CA ASP A 623 -138.76 0.18 -156.56
C ASP A 623 -137.53 -0.58 -157.06
N MET A 624 -137.35 -1.74 -156.46
CA MET A 624 -136.42 -2.81 -156.69
C MET A 624 -136.36 -3.27 -158.14
N GLY A 625 -135.12 -3.52 -158.57
CA GLY A 625 -134.69 -4.13 -159.81
C GLY A 625 -133.18 -4.15 -159.84
#